data_AF-A0A7S4T352-F1
#
_entry.id   AF-A0A7S4T352-F1
#
_cell.length_a   1.000
_cell.length_b   1.000
_cell.length_c   1.000
_cell.angle_alpha   90.00
_cell.angle_beta   90.00
_cell.angle_gamma   90.00
#
_symmetry.space_group_name_H-M   'P 1'
#
loop_
_entity.id
_entity.type
_entity.pdbx_description
1 polymer ?
#
loop_
_entity_poly.entity_id
_entity_poly.type
_entity_poly.pdbx_seq_one_letter_code
_entity_poly.pdbx_strand_id
1 'polypeptide(L)'
;MQLDSAAGVSKPWRLRPQVSFDNAHVEAKWRANMAKYASGEASTEEPSQAEMGDMFVPDNDFGETQFQVQQQKCDDEDSERRRSAIRRHSSILLSSYITSMGSEEEEGSWPPNQTKKSRLGKLLKSRQCETVIAIIILFNFVLMYLDADARAAGQKPAKWQTISMSACYWVVVVEFAIRTFVEGRQAFSSRWHQLDLCVVVSGFVEQLLQWIDFDSRGIGGIISVLRCCRLLRLVRIVRHLNHMRELTRLLEMTGSCARTLFWAFILMGFVMTSWAILAVEVIRPSVVELTDSRGEWADCERCRRSFDSVFEANLTLFQTIVSGDSWGAVALPVIEFRPWTAAIFMGSLLTIVFGVLNLTTAVVVDTFAEARAKDILRRGNEMESEER
;
A
#
# COMPACT_ATOMS: atom_id res chain seq x y z
N MET A 1 -50.04 29.74 14.22
CA MET A 1 -50.48 29.25 15.54
C MET A 1 -50.71 27.75 15.36
N GLN A 2 -49.95 26.80 15.87
CA GLN A 2 -48.78 26.73 16.75
C GLN A 2 -47.91 25.57 16.26
N LEU A 3 -46.59 25.66 16.47
CA LEU A 3 -45.62 24.59 16.32
C LEU A 3 -45.72 23.67 17.55
N ASP A 4 -46.01 22.38 17.34
CA ASP A 4 -45.79 21.28 18.30
C ASP A 4 -44.98 20.20 17.54
N SER A 5 -43.68 20.00 17.77
CA SER A 5 -42.98 19.53 18.99
C SER A 5 -43.17 18.03 19.24
N ALA A 6 -42.23 17.23 18.73
CA ALA A 6 -41.87 15.94 19.32
C ALA A 6 -40.40 15.65 19.03
N ALA A 7 -39.52 16.38 19.72
CA ALA A 7 -38.11 16.06 19.87
C ALA A 7 -37.96 14.91 20.87
N GLY A 8 -37.51 13.74 20.41
CA GLY A 8 -37.09 12.62 21.26
C GLY A 8 -35.59 12.68 21.52
N VAL A 9 -35.18 13.63 22.36
CA VAL A 9 -33.80 13.91 22.76
C VAL A 9 -33.28 12.86 23.75
N SER A 10 -32.02 12.45 23.50
CA SER A 10 -31.04 11.77 24.35
C SER A 10 -31.45 11.36 25.77
N LYS A 11 -31.26 10.07 26.10
CA LYS A 11 -30.86 9.67 27.45
C LYS A 11 -29.39 9.21 27.42
N PRO A 12 -28.51 9.84 28.20
CA PRO A 12 -27.09 9.58 28.19
C PRO A 12 -26.75 8.25 28.86
N TRP A 13 -25.69 7.62 28.34
CA TRP A 13 -25.04 6.46 28.91
C TRP A 13 -24.63 6.72 30.36
N ARG A 14 -24.96 5.77 31.24
CA ARG A 14 -24.47 5.70 32.62
C ARG A 14 -22.94 5.74 32.61
N LEU A 15 -22.38 6.82 33.14
CA LEU A 15 -20.97 6.92 33.49
C LEU A 15 -20.68 5.92 34.62
N ARG A 16 -19.63 5.10 34.45
CA ARG A 16 -19.00 4.37 35.56
C ARG A 16 -18.45 5.39 36.57
N PRO A 17 -18.44 5.08 37.88
CA PRO A 17 -18.04 6.04 38.90
C PRO A 17 -16.59 6.48 38.69
N GLN A 18 -16.36 7.80 38.70
CA GLN A 18 -15.04 8.38 38.89
C GLN A 18 -14.50 7.93 40.24
N VAL A 19 -13.28 7.38 40.25
CA VAL A 19 -12.45 7.35 41.45
C VAL A 19 -12.08 8.79 41.75
N SER A 20 -12.78 9.42 42.70
CA SER A 20 -12.35 10.69 43.27
C SER A 20 -11.15 10.42 44.15
N PHE A 21 -9.96 10.87 43.74
CA PHE A 21 -8.84 11.01 44.65
C PHE A 21 -9.20 12.14 45.64
N ASP A 22 -9.58 11.75 46.85
CA ASP A 22 -9.89 12.69 47.93
C ASP A 22 -8.59 13.27 48.50
N ASN A 23 -8.07 14.29 47.82
CA ASN A 23 -6.87 15.03 48.22
C ASN A 23 -7.12 16.04 49.35
N ALA A 24 -8.31 16.05 49.96
CA ALA A 24 -8.66 16.99 51.02
C ALA A 24 -7.74 16.88 52.25
N HIS A 25 -7.29 15.66 52.59
CA HIS A 25 -6.38 15.46 53.73
C HIS A 25 -4.96 15.98 53.45
N VAL A 26 -4.50 15.85 52.19
CA VAL A 26 -3.18 16.33 51.76
C VAL A 26 -3.16 17.84 51.63
N GLU A 27 -4.22 18.44 51.05
CA GLU A 27 -4.38 19.90 50.97
C GLU A 27 -4.50 20.55 52.34
N ALA A 28 -5.20 19.92 53.30
CA ALA A 28 -5.33 20.42 54.67
C ALA A 28 -3.98 20.42 55.40
N LYS A 29 -3.20 19.35 55.25
CA LYS A 29 -1.86 19.23 55.86
C LYS A 29 -0.86 20.22 55.25
N TRP A 30 -0.99 20.51 53.95
CA TRP A 30 -0.17 21.51 53.26
C TRP A 30 -0.53 22.95 53.66
N ARG A 31 -1.82 23.28 53.77
CA ARG A 31 -2.30 24.60 54.25
C ARG A 31 -1.91 24.86 55.72
N ALA A 32 -1.98 23.84 56.57
CA ALA A 32 -1.56 23.95 57.98
C ALA A 32 -0.05 24.20 58.13
N ASN A 33 0.78 23.55 57.30
CA ASN A 33 2.22 23.80 57.30
C ASN A 33 2.58 25.17 56.71
N MET A 34 1.91 25.63 55.64
CA MET A 34 2.13 26.98 55.10
C MET A 34 1.68 28.10 56.04
N ALA A 35 0.62 27.89 56.84
CA ALA A 35 0.18 28.85 57.85
C ALA A 35 1.20 29.00 59.00
N LYS A 36 1.93 27.92 59.35
CA LYS A 36 3.05 27.96 60.29
C LYS A 36 4.27 28.69 59.73
N TYR A 37 4.53 28.59 58.42
CA TYR A 37 5.62 29.33 57.76
C TYR A 37 5.30 30.82 57.55
N ALA A 38 4.03 31.19 57.35
CA ALA A 38 3.61 32.58 57.12
C ALA A 38 3.48 33.44 58.40
N SER A 39 3.40 32.81 59.58
CA SER A 39 3.23 33.50 60.88
C SER A 39 4.55 33.84 61.59
N GLY A 40 5.71 33.52 61.00
CA GLY A 40 7.01 33.95 61.51
C GLY A 40 7.46 33.28 62.81
N GLU A 41 6.78 32.23 63.28
CA GLU A 41 7.21 31.41 64.42
C GLU A 41 8.16 30.31 63.93
N ALA A 42 9.39 30.70 63.60
CA ALA A 42 10.50 29.77 63.59
C ALA A 42 11.04 29.62 65.01
N SER A 43 10.73 28.51 65.68
CA SER A 43 11.47 28.05 66.85
C SER A 43 12.11 26.70 66.54
N THR A 44 13.43 26.75 66.55
CA THR A 44 14.43 25.67 66.54
C THR A 44 14.12 24.55 67.54
N GLU A 45 14.03 23.31 67.07
CA GLU A 45 14.34 22.10 67.85
C GLU A 45 14.46 20.89 66.90
N GLU A 46 15.67 20.35 66.76
CA GLU A 46 15.90 18.99 66.23
C GLU A 46 15.54 17.97 67.33
N PRO A 47 14.83 16.87 67.01
CA PRO A 47 14.94 15.65 67.80
C PRO A 47 15.50 14.46 67.02
N SER A 48 16.18 13.64 67.81
CA SER A 48 17.17 12.59 67.54
C SER A 48 16.67 11.24 66.97
N GLN A 49 17.65 10.45 66.51
CA GLN A 49 17.60 9.09 65.93
C GLN A 49 16.96 7.94 66.74
N ALA A 50 16.01 8.17 67.66
CA ALA A 50 15.55 7.13 68.61
C ALA A 50 14.09 6.66 68.48
N GLU A 51 13.36 7.00 67.41
CA GLU A 51 12.03 6.43 67.12
C GLU A 51 12.04 5.61 65.81
N MET A 52 13.09 4.80 65.65
CA MET A 52 13.40 4.00 64.46
C MET A 52 13.19 2.49 64.67
N GLY A 53 12.29 2.08 65.55
CA GLY A 53 12.06 0.65 65.81
C GLY A 53 10.78 0.39 66.57
N ASP A 54 9.67 0.30 65.85
CA ASP A 54 8.58 -0.67 66.08
C ASP A 54 7.33 -0.26 65.29
N MET A 55 7.38 -0.43 63.96
CA MET A 55 6.19 -0.81 63.19
C MET A 55 6.62 -1.37 61.83
N PHE A 56 7.37 -2.48 61.85
CA PHE A 56 7.72 -3.25 60.66
C PHE A 56 7.02 -4.62 60.74
N VAL A 57 5.93 -4.80 59.99
CA VAL A 57 5.67 -6.02 59.22
C VAL A 57 5.12 -5.56 57.86
N PRO A 58 5.70 -5.98 56.72
CA PRO A 58 5.42 -5.40 55.40
C PRO A 58 4.34 -6.20 54.65
N ASP A 59 3.47 -5.50 53.91
CA ASP A 59 2.80 -6.09 52.75
C ASP A 59 3.66 -5.87 51.50
N ASN A 60 4.09 -6.98 50.92
CA ASN A 60 4.87 -7.12 49.70
C ASN A 60 4.06 -6.67 48.47
N ASP A 61 4.16 -5.40 48.04
CA ASP A 61 3.58 -5.05 46.73
C ASP A 61 4.31 -3.94 45.93
N PHE A 62 5.39 -3.37 46.47
CA PHE A 62 6.17 -2.36 45.74
C PHE A 62 7.30 -2.93 44.87
N GLY A 63 7.64 -4.21 45.02
CA GLY A 63 8.68 -4.89 44.24
C GLY A 63 8.17 -5.51 42.93
N GLU A 64 6.97 -6.08 42.93
CA GLU A 64 6.42 -6.76 41.75
C GLU A 64 6.04 -5.77 40.64
N THR A 65 5.57 -4.57 40.99
CA THR A 65 5.18 -3.56 40.01
C THR A 65 6.37 -2.95 39.28
N GLN A 66 7.49 -2.65 39.96
CA GLN A 66 8.70 -2.16 39.28
C GLN A 66 9.38 -3.26 38.46
N PHE A 67 9.42 -4.50 38.95
CA PHE A 67 10.03 -5.60 38.21
C PHE A 67 9.21 -5.96 36.96
N GLN A 68 7.87 -5.98 37.05
CA GLN A 68 7.00 -6.20 35.90
C GLN A 68 7.06 -5.04 34.89
N VAL A 69 7.13 -3.78 35.35
CA VAL A 69 7.29 -2.63 34.45
C VAL A 69 8.65 -2.66 33.75
N GLN A 70 9.73 -3.02 34.45
CA GLN A 70 11.06 -3.12 33.87
C GLN A 70 11.16 -4.29 32.88
N GLN A 71 10.54 -5.43 33.22
CA GLN A 71 10.55 -6.62 32.37
C GLN A 71 9.70 -6.41 31.11
N GLN A 72 8.54 -5.77 31.23
CA GLN A 72 7.72 -5.39 30.08
C GLN A 72 8.42 -4.36 29.18
N LYS A 73 9.18 -3.43 29.77
CA LYS A 73 9.99 -2.47 29.01
C LYS A 73 11.16 -3.14 28.29
N CYS A 74 11.82 -4.12 28.90
CA CYS A 74 12.85 -4.93 28.25
C CYS A 74 12.28 -5.84 27.16
N ASP A 75 11.10 -6.43 27.36
CA ASP A 75 10.43 -7.25 26.35
C ASP A 75 9.92 -6.41 25.17
N ASP A 76 9.46 -5.17 25.43
CA ASP A 76 9.10 -4.21 24.39
C ASP A 76 10.34 -3.74 23.61
N GLU A 77 11.44 -3.41 24.28
CA GLU A 77 12.71 -3.03 23.62
C GLU A 77 13.31 -4.20 22.82
N ASP A 78 13.25 -5.44 23.32
CA ASP A 78 13.81 -6.61 22.64
C ASP A 78 12.90 -7.09 21.49
N SER A 79 11.58 -6.92 21.62
CA SER A 79 10.61 -7.14 20.54
C SER A 79 10.70 -6.04 19.46
N GLU A 80 11.00 -4.80 19.81
CA GLU A 80 11.34 -3.72 18.86
C GLU A 80 12.69 -3.94 18.20
N ARG A 81 13.70 -4.44 18.93
CA ARG A 81 15.00 -4.85 18.34
C ARG A 81 14.83 -6.03 17.38
N ARG A 82 14.02 -7.04 17.70
CA ARG A 82 13.71 -8.16 16.80
C ARG A 82 12.89 -7.72 15.60
N ARG A 83 11.87 -6.87 15.79
CA ARG A 83 11.07 -6.28 14.69
C ARG A 83 11.92 -5.38 13.81
N SER A 84 12.85 -4.60 14.37
CA SER A 84 13.77 -3.76 13.62
C SER A 84 14.88 -4.57 12.92
N ALA A 85 15.35 -5.68 13.48
CA ALA A 85 16.29 -6.60 12.82
C ALA A 85 15.63 -7.35 11.64
N ILE A 86 14.39 -7.83 11.79
CA ILE A 86 13.61 -8.46 10.71
C ILE A 86 13.23 -7.43 9.64
N ARG A 87 12.82 -6.20 10.03
CA ARG A 87 12.64 -5.09 9.09
C ARG A 87 13.94 -4.74 8.39
N ARG A 88 15.10 -4.70 9.07
CA ARG A 88 16.41 -4.45 8.43
C ARG A 88 16.71 -5.54 7.39
N HIS A 89 16.67 -6.83 7.72
CA HIS A 89 17.00 -7.87 6.74
C HIS A 89 16.05 -7.94 5.54
N SER A 90 14.75 -7.65 5.72
CA SER A 90 13.76 -7.75 4.64
C SER A 90 13.55 -6.45 3.85
N SER A 91 13.71 -5.29 4.48
CA SER A 91 13.81 -4.00 3.77
C SER A 91 15.16 -3.87 3.07
N ILE A 92 16.24 -4.51 3.54
CA ILE A 92 17.49 -4.54 2.78
C ILE A 92 17.30 -5.21 1.43
N LEU A 93 16.46 -6.23 1.24
CA LEU A 93 16.33 -6.85 -0.09
C LEU A 93 15.52 -6.01 -1.08
N LEU A 94 14.40 -5.39 -0.66
CA LEU A 94 13.59 -4.55 -1.57
C LEU A 94 14.09 -3.10 -1.63
N SER A 95 14.61 -2.56 -0.53
CA SER A 95 15.34 -1.28 -0.52
C SER A 95 16.69 -1.45 -1.19
N SER A 96 17.46 -2.54 -1.08
CA SER A 96 18.62 -2.72 -1.98
C SER A 96 18.18 -2.93 -3.42
N TYR A 97 17.00 -3.49 -3.69
CA TYR A 97 16.47 -3.59 -5.04
C TYR A 97 16.11 -2.22 -5.62
N ILE A 98 15.35 -1.39 -4.88
CA ILE A 98 14.92 -0.03 -5.27
C ILE A 98 16.08 0.98 -5.18
N THR A 99 16.91 0.90 -4.14
CA THR A 99 18.16 1.66 -4.02
C THR A 99 19.16 1.21 -5.08
N SER A 100 19.29 -0.06 -5.46
CA SER A 100 20.09 -0.43 -6.66
C SER A 100 19.47 0.09 -7.96
N MET A 101 18.16 0.31 -7.98
CA MET A 101 17.47 0.95 -9.10
C MET A 101 17.77 2.45 -9.21
N GLY A 102 18.04 3.13 -8.09
CA GLY A 102 18.39 4.55 -8.02
C GLY A 102 19.90 4.84 -7.86
N SER A 103 20.71 3.87 -7.46
CA SER A 103 22.16 3.98 -7.22
C SER A 103 23.01 3.43 -8.35
N GLU A 104 22.42 2.91 -9.43
CA GLU A 104 23.17 2.50 -10.64
C GLU A 104 23.65 3.72 -11.48
N GLU A 105 23.35 4.96 -11.08
CA GLU A 105 23.84 6.17 -11.77
C GLU A 105 25.14 6.77 -11.22
N GLU A 106 25.67 6.31 -10.07
CA GLU A 106 26.99 6.76 -9.61
C GLU A 106 28.09 5.76 -9.96
N GLU A 107 28.91 6.20 -10.93
CA GLU A 107 30.33 5.85 -11.10
C GLU A 107 30.73 4.46 -11.62
N GLY A 108 30.14 4.06 -12.76
CA GLY A 108 30.84 3.18 -13.69
C GLY A 108 32.00 3.91 -14.38
N SER A 109 33.16 4.03 -13.73
CA SER A 109 34.39 4.47 -14.39
C SER A 109 34.74 3.48 -15.51
N TRP A 110 34.66 3.94 -16.75
CA TRP A 110 34.93 3.11 -17.92
C TRP A 110 36.41 2.72 -17.96
N PRO A 111 36.76 1.45 -18.23
CA PRO A 111 38.16 1.09 -18.49
C PRO A 111 38.67 1.90 -19.71
N PRO A 112 39.93 2.35 -19.70
CA PRO A 112 40.42 3.47 -20.52
C PRO A 112 40.60 3.17 -22.01
N ASN A 113 40.00 2.11 -22.55
CA ASN A 113 40.23 1.69 -23.93
C ASN A 113 38.93 1.63 -24.75
N GLN A 114 38.52 2.78 -25.33
CA GLN A 114 37.83 2.92 -26.63
C GLN A 114 37.32 4.35 -26.92
N THR A 115 38.11 5.13 -27.66
CA THR A 115 37.81 6.52 -28.07
C THR A 115 36.54 6.69 -28.93
N LYS A 116 36.14 5.68 -29.72
CA LYS A 116 34.87 5.72 -30.49
C LYS A 116 33.64 5.41 -29.63
N LYS A 117 33.74 4.46 -28.68
CA LYS A 117 32.67 4.17 -27.71
C LYS A 117 32.40 5.36 -26.79
N SER A 118 33.43 6.15 -26.47
CA SER A 118 33.32 7.38 -25.70
C SER A 118 32.44 8.45 -26.37
N ARG A 119 32.60 8.70 -27.68
CA ARG A 119 31.81 9.74 -28.38
C ARG A 119 30.34 9.33 -28.55
N LEU A 120 30.08 8.09 -28.92
CA LEU A 120 28.73 7.57 -29.11
C LEU A 120 27.98 7.44 -27.77
N GLY A 121 28.68 7.01 -26.72
CA GLY A 121 28.16 7.02 -25.35
C GLY A 121 27.86 8.44 -24.85
N LYS A 122 28.71 9.43 -25.16
CA LYS A 122 28.45 10.84 -24.84
C LYS A 122 27.24 11.41 -25.59
N LEU A 123 27.02 11.02 -26.84
CA LEU A 123 25.85 11.43 -27.62
C LEU A 123 24.55 10.82 -27.06
N LEU A 124 24.57 9.52 -26.71
CA LEU A 124 23.41 8.85 -26.11
C LEU A 124 23.04 9.39 -24.73
N LYS A 125 24.03 9.79 -23.92
CA LYS A 125 23.83 10.46 -22.62
C LYS A 125 23.52 11.95 -22.74
N SER A 126 23.40 12.48 -23.96
CA SER A 126 23.05 13.90 -24.11
C SER A 126 21.60 14.11 -23.71
N ARG A 127 21.35 15.16 -22.90
CA ARG A 127 20.01 15.53 -22.42
C ARG A 127 19.00 15.72 -23.56
N GLN A 128 19.48 16.16 -24.73
CA GLN A 128 18.65 16.32 -25.92
C GLN A 128 18.21 14.96 -26.48
N CYS A 129 19.11 13.98 -26.57
CA CYS A 129 18.79 12.64 -27.06
C CYS A 129 17.76 11.95 -26.14
N GLU A 130 17.95 12.01 -24.83
CA GLU A 130 17.02 11.46 -23.84
C GLU A 130 15.63 12.12 -23.92
N THR A 131 15.59 13.44 -24.07
CA THR A 131 14.32 14.18 -24.24
C THR A 131 13.59 13.76 -25.52
N VAL A 132 14.32 13.60 -26.63
CA VAL A 132 13.73 13.14 -27.90
C VAL A 132 13.18 11.72 -27.78
N ILE A 133 13.92 10.79 -27.16
CA ILE A 133 13.45 9.43 -26.93
C ILE A 133 12.19 9.41 -26.07
N ALA A 134 12.15 10.22 -25.00
CA ALA A 134 10.96 10.35 -24.16
C ALA A 134 9.74 10.87 -24.94
N ILE A 135 9.92 11.87 -25.80
CA ILE A 135 8.86 12.40 -26.68
C ILE A 135 8.35 11.30 -27.64
N ILE A 136 9.24 10.50 -28.21
CA ILE A 136 8.87 9.40 -29.11
C ILE A 136 8.08 8.32 -28.37
N ILE A 137 8.47 7.98 -27.13
CA ILE A 137 7.72 7.03 -26.28
C ILE A 137 6.33 7.58 -25.97
N LEU A 138 6.21 8.87 -25.62
CA LEU A 138 4.93 9.52 -25.35
C LEU A 138 4.03 9.56 -26.59
N PHE A 139 4.60 9.87 -27.76
CA PHE A 139 3.87 9.82 -29.02
C PHE A 139 3.40 8.40 -29.34
N ASN A 140 4.24 7.38 -29.12
CA ASN A 140 3.86 5.98 -29.30
C ASN A 140 2.72 5.56 -28.35
N PHE A 141 2.70 6.08 -27.12
CA PHE A 141 1.58 5.87 -26.19
C PHE A 141 0.27 6.43 -26.73
N VAL A 142 0.26 7.65 -27.29
CA VAL A 142 -0.93 8.24 -27.92
C VAL A 142 -1.40 7.39 -29.10
N LEU A 143 -0.50 6.93 -29.96
CA LEU A 143 -0.86 6.04 -31.07
C LEU A 143 -1.46 4.71 -30.60
N MET A 144 -0.95 4.16 -29.51
CA MET A 144 -1.47 2.93 -28.90
C MET A 144 -2.84 3.14 -28.26
N TYR A 145 -3.07 4.29 -27.61
CA TYR A 145 -4.39 4.68 -27.11
C TYR A 145 -5.42 4.74 -28.25
N LEU A 146 -5.08 5.43 -29.35
CA LEU A 146 -5.96 5.50 -30.52
C LEU A 146 -6.21 4.13 -31.17
N ASP A 147 -5.22 3.23 -31.15
CA ASP A 147 -5.38 1.86 -31.67
C ASP A 147 -6.31 1.03 -30.78
N ALA A 148 -6.23 1.20 -29.45
CA ALA A 148 -7.13 0.54 -28.51
C ALA A 148 -8.58 1.01 -28.72
N ASP A 149 -8.80 2.32 -28.88
CA ASP A 149 -10.13 2.90 -29.08
C ASP A 149 -10.73 2.51 -30.44
N ALA A 150 -9.94 2.59 -31.53
CA ALA A 150 -10.38 2.17 -32.86
C ALA A 150 -10.80 0.69 -32.87
N ARG A 151 -10.07 -0.19 -32.18
CA ARG A 151 -10.42 -1.60 -32.05
C ARG A 151 -11.68 -1.83 -31.23
N ALA A 152 -11.87 -1.08 -30.14
CA ALA A 152 -13.10 -1.14 -29.34
C ALA A 152 -14.32 -0.74 -30.17
N ALA A 153 -14.16 0.22 -31.08
CA ALA A 153 -15.18 0.61 -32.06
C ALA A 153 -15.33 -0.37 -33.25
N GLY A 154 -14.58 -1.48 -33.30
CA GLY A 154 -14.59 -2.44 -34.40
C GLY A 154 -13.93 -1.94 -35.69
N GLN A 155 -13.21 -0.82 -35.64
CA GLN A 155 -12.52 -0.22 -36.77
C GLN A 155 -11.09 -0.73 -36.88
N LYS A 156 -10.60 -0.88 -38.12
CA LYS A 156 -9.18 -1.17 -38.37
C LYS A 156 -8.38 0.12 -38.23
N PRO A 157 -7.19 0.09 -37.58
CA PRO A 157 -6.36 1.28 -37.43
C PRO A 157 -5.96 1.82 -38.80
N ALA A 158 -5.86 3.15 -38.91
CA ALA A 158 -5.45 3.78 -40.16
C ALA A 158 -4.03 3.33 -40.55
N LYS A 159 -3.75 3.23 -41.86
CA LYS A 159 -2.44 2.77 -42.36
C LYS A 159 -1.30 3.66 -41.85
N TRP A 160 -1.51 4.98 -41.83
CA TRP A 160 -0.51 5.93 -41.32
C TRP A 160 -0.20 5.68 -39.84
N GLN A 161 -1.20 5.35 -39.03
CA GLN A 161 -1.04 5.07 -37.60
C GLN A 161 -0.19 3.81 -37.38
N THR A 162 -0.45 2.76 -38.16
CA THR A 162 0.32 1.51 -38.11
C THR A 162 1.78 1.73 -38.52
N ILE A 163 2.01 2.51 -39.59
CA ILE A 163 3.35 2.87 -40.05
C ILE A 163 4.09 3.69 -39.00
N SER A 164 3.45 4.73 -38.44
CA SER A 164 4.03 5.57 -37.38
C SER A 164 4.36 4.75 -36.13
N MET A 165 3.50 3.82 -35.73
CA MET A 165 3.75 2.96 -34.57
C MET A 165 4.95 2.03 -34.81
N SER A 166 5.08 1.46 -36.01
CA SER A 166 6.24 0.66 -36.40
C SER A 166 7.53 1.50 -36.44
N ALA A 167 7.47 2.71 -36.99
CA ALA A 167 8.61 3.63 -37.02
C ALA A 167 9.10 3.98 -35.61
N CYS A 168 8.19 4.33 -34.69
CA CYS A 168 8.54 4.59 -33.28
C CYS A 168 9.22 3.38 -32.63
N TYR A 169 8.71 2.17 -32.87
CA TYR A 169 9.32 0.95 -32.35
C TYR A 169 10.76 0.78 -32.86
N TRP A 170 10.99 0.92 -34.17
CA TRP A 170 12.32 0.78 -34.75
C TRP A 170 13.32 1.80 -34.24
N VAL A 171 12.91 3.05 -33.99
CA VAL A 171 13.80 4.05 -33.37
C VAL A 171 14.29 3.56 -32.00
N VAL A 172 13.40 2.98 -31.18
CA VAL A 172 13.79 2.47 -29.86
C VAL A 172 14.63 1.19 -29.95
N VAL A 173 14.40 0.34 -30.95
CA VAL A 173 15.27 -0.82 -31.21
C VAL A 173 16.68 -0.39 -31.57
N VAL A 174 16.82 0.62 -32.43
CA VAL A 174 18.12 1.17 -32.82
C VAL A 174 18.81 1.79 -31.61
N GLU A 175 18.11 2.58 -30.82
CA GLU A 175 18.62 3.16 -29.57
C GLU A 175 19.15 2.07 -28.62
N PHE A 176 18.34 1.03 -28.37
CA PHE A 176 18.72 -0.11 -27.54
C PHE A 176 19.95 -0.85 -28.09
N ALA A 177 20.03 -1.07 -29.40
CA ALA A 177 21.15 -1.74 -30.05
C ALA A 177 22.45 -0.92 -29.89
N ILE A 178 22.37 0.41 -30.04
CA ILE A 178 23.53 1.30 -29.85
C ILE A 178 23.97 1.27 -28.38
N ARG A 179 23.06 1.37 -27.40
CA ARG A 179 23.39 1.23 -25.97
C ARG A 179 24.09 -0.10 -25.67
N THR A 180 23.52 -1.20 -26.14
CA THR A 180 24.10 -2.55 -25.97
C THR A 180 25.50 -2.64 -26.57
N PHE A 181 25.75 -2.01 -27.72
CA PHE A 181 27.05 -1.98 -28.36
C PHE A 181 28.10 -1.17 -27.59
N VAL A 182 27.68 -0.06 -26.98
CA VAL A 182 28.55 0.81 -26.17
C VAL A 182 28.91 0.15 -24.83
N GLU A 183 27.90 -0.37 -24.12
CA GLU A 183 28.04 -0.99 -22.79
C GLU A 183 28.58 -2.43 -22.84
N GLY A 184 28.42 -3.11 -23.97
CA GLY A 184 28.91 -4.47 -24.17
C GLY A 184 28.25 -5.49 -23.23
N ARG A 185 29.02 -6.48 -22.77
CA ARG A 185 28.51 -7.54 -21.87
C ARG A 185 28.07 -7.03 -20.49
N GLN A 186 28.57 -5.88 -20.06
CA GLN A 186 28.21 -5.28 -18.77
C GLN A 186 26.76 -4.75 -18.77
N ALA A 187 26.21 -4.44 -19.95
CA ALA A 187 24.83 -3.98 -20.12
C ALA A 187 23.82 -4.97 -19.52
N PHE A 188 24.04 -6.27 -19.74
CA PHE A 188 23.13 -7.34 -19.28
C PHE A 188 23.12 -7.53 -17.76
N SER A 189 24.02 -6.89 -17.02
CA SER A 189 23.98 -6.89 -15.55
C SER A 189 22.93 -5.91 -15.00
N SER A 190 22.60 -4.84 -15.73
CA SER A 190 21.62 -3.86 -15.27
C SER A 190 20.20 -4.38 -15.49
N ARG A 191 19.35 -4.29 -14.46
CA ARG A 191 17.95 -4.72 -14.51
C ARG A 191 17.14 -3.93 -15.53
N TRP A 192 17.44 -2.63 -15.68
CA TRP A 192 16.80 -1.78 -16.66
C TRP A 192 17.06 -2.23 -18.10
N HIS A 193 18.30 -2.66 -18.37
CA HIS A 193 18.66 -3.18 -19.68
C HIS A 193 17.97 -4.52 -19.99
N GLN A 194 17.81 -5.39 -18.98
CA GLN A 194 17.06 -6.65 -19.12
C GLN A 194 15.56 -6.41 -19.40
N LEU A 195 14.95 -5.42 -18.73
CA LEU A 195 13.58 -5.01 -19.02
C LEU A 195 13.46 -4.46 -20.44
N ASP A 196 14.39 -3.61 -20.87
CA ASP A 196 14.42 -3.09 -22.23
C ASP A 196 14.57 -4.19 -23.27
N LEU A 197 15.41 -5.19 -23.02
CA LEU A 197 15.56 -6.36 -23.87
C LEU A 197 14.24 -7.12 -24.00
N CYS A 198 13.55 -7.40 -22.89
CA CYS A 198 12.26 -8.07 -22.88
C CYS A 198 11.21 -7.32 -23.73
N VAL A 199 11.21 -5.98 -23.65
CA VAL A 199 10.33 -5.13 -24.44
C VAL A 199 10.70 -5.15 -25.93
N VAL A 200 11.99 -5.13 -26.29
CA VAL A 200 12.43 -5.26 -27.69
C VAL A 200 12.00 -6.62 -28.26
N VAL A 201 12.26 -7.71 -27.54
CA VAL A 201 11.94 -9.08 -27.95
C VAL A 201 10.44 -9.28 -28.10
N SER A 202 9.63 -8.85 -27.12
CA SER A 202 8.16 -8.96 -27.21
C SER A 202 7.59 -8.19 -28.40
N GLY A 203 8.12 -7.00 -28.71
CA GLY A 203 7.73 -6.25 -29.91
C GLY A 203 8.16 -6.90 -31.22
N PHE A 204 9.33 -7.56 -31.23
CA PHE A 204 9.79 -8.29 -32.41
C PHE A 204 8.90 -9.51 -32.68
N VAL A 205 8.56 -10.26 -31.63
CA VAL A 205 7.62 -11.39 -31.71
C VAL A 205 6.26 -10.93 -32.22
N GLU A 206 5.73 -9.81 -31.71
CA GLU A 206 4.47 -9.23 -32.19
C GLU A 206 4.51 -8.93 -33.70
N GLN A 207 5.57 -8.26 -34.17
CA GLN A 207 5.74 -7.91 -35.59
C GLN A 207 5.88 -9.16 -36.48
N LEU A 208 6.62 -10.17 -36.01
CA LEU A 208 6.80 -11.44 -36.71
C LEU A 208 5.48 -12.21 -36.84
N LEU A 209 4.69 -12.27 -35.77
CA LEU A 209 3.38 -12.94 -35.76
C LEU A 209 2.37 -12.25 -36.68
N GLN A 210 2.42 -10.92 -36.78
CA GLN A 210 1.61 -10.17 -37.75
C GLN A 210 2.04 -10.45 -39.19
N TRP A 211 3.33 -10.65 -39.45
CA TRP A 211 3.85 -10.88 -40.80
C TRP A 211 3.48 -12.27 -41.35
N ILE A 212 3.46 -13.29 -40.50
CA ILE A 212 3.07 -14.67 -40.89
C ILE A 212 1.54 -14.90 -40.88
N ASP A 213 0.75 -13.83 -40.74
CA ASP A 213 -0.71 -13.82 -40.69
C ASP A 213 -1.31 -14.85 -39.69
N PHE A 214 -0.65 -14.97 -38.53
CA PHE A 214 -0.94 -16.00 -37.53
C PHE A 214 -2.33 -15.85 -36.88
N ASP A 215 -3.00 -14.70 -37.10
CA ASP A 215 -4.36 -14.39 -36.64
C ASP A 215 -5.39 -15.37 -37.25
N SER A 216 -5.09 -15.91 -38.44
CA SER A 216 -5.97 -16.85 -39.17
C SER A 216 -6.01 -18.28 -38.59
N ARG A 217 -5.11 -18.64 -37.64
CA ARG A 217 -4.97 -20.02 -37.13
C ARG A 217 -5.70 -20.31 -35.81
N GLY A 218 -6.59 -19.41 -35.37
CA GLY A 218 -7.42 -19.63 -34.16
C GLY A 218 -6.72 -19.36 -32.83
N ILE A 219 -5.57 -18.70 -32.83
CA ILE A 219 -4.76 -18.38 -31.63
C ILE A 219 -4.92 -16.89 -31.26
N GLY A 220 -6.14 -16.36 -31.34
CA GLY A 220 -6.43 -14.95 -31.05
C GLY A 220 -6.12 -14.53 -29.60
N GLY A 221 -6.13 -15.49 -28.65
CA GLY A 221 -5.82 -15.25 -27.24
C GLY A 221 -4.36 -14.82 -27.00
N ILE A 222 -3.39 -15.49 -27.64
CA ILE A 222 -1.97 -15.16 -27.49
C ILE A 222 -1.68 -13.78 -28.08
N ILE A 223 -2.32 -13.45 -29.22
CA ILE A 223 -2.17 -12.15 -29.85
C ILE A 223 -2.73 -11.05 -28.93
N SER A 224 -3.85 -11.29 -28.25
CA SER A 224 -4.39 -10.34 -27.26
C SER A 224 -3.45 -10.13 -26.07
N VAL A 225 -2.81 -11.19 -25.55
CA VAL A 225 -1.81 -11.06 -24.48
C VAL A 225 -0.59 -10.29 -24.95
N LEU A 226 -0.06 -10.57 -26.14
CA LEU A 226 1.08 -9.85 -26.71
C LEU A 226 0.76 -8.37 -26.97
N ARG A 227 -0.49 -8.08 -27.38
CA ARG A 227 -0.99 -6.70 -27.43
C ARG A 227 -1.00 -6.05 -26.05
N CYS A 228 -1.27 -6.76 -24.97
CA CYS A 228 -1.12 -6.20 -23.63
C CYS A 228 0.36 -6.02 -23.24
N CYS A 229 1.26 -6.92 -23.66
CA CYS A 229 2.70 -6.78 -23.43
C CYS A 229 3.29 -5.50 -24.04
N ARG A 230 2.67 -4.91 -25.08
CA ARG A 230 3.09 -3.62 -25.61
C ARG A 230 3.00 -2.48 -24.58
N LEU A 231 2.15 -2.62 -23.54
CA LEU A 231 2.09 -1.68 -22.41
C LEU A 231 3.40 -1.67 -21.60
N LEU A 232 4.20 -2.75 -21.63
CA LEU A 232 5.52 -2.77 -20.99
C LEU A 232 6.47 -1.73 -21.61
N ARG A 233 6.24 -1.30 -22.86
CA ARG A 233 6.98 -0.17 -23.46
C ARG A 233 6.81 1.12 -22.66
N LEU A 234 5.67 1.31 -21.99
CA LEU A 234 5.44 2.46 -21.13
C LEU A 234 6.29 2.42 -19.88
N VAL A 235 6.69 1.25 -19.39
CA VAL A 235 7.60 1.14 -18.24
C VAL A 235 8.94 1.84 -18.53
N ARG A 236 9.34 1.93 -19.80
CA ARG A 236 10.54 2.69 -20.21
C ARG A 236 10.43 4.18 -19.90
N ILE A 237 9.22 4.74 -19.86
CA ILE A 237 9.03 6.14 -19.47
C ILE A 237 9.49 6.34 -18.03
N VAL A 238 9.32 5.34 -17.15
CA VAL A 238 9.74 5.41 -15.74
C VAL A 238 11.23 5.73 -15.63
N ARG A 239 12.08 5.09 -16.43
CA ARG A 239 13.52 5.41 -16.47
C ARG A 239 13.79 6.86 -16.86
N HIS A 240 13.02 7.43 -17.77
CA HIS A 240 13.17 8.84 -18.16
C HIS A 240 12.61 9.78 -17.08
N LEU A 241 11.54 9.36 -16.41
CA LEU A 241 10.96 10.04 -15.27
C LEU A 241 11.86 10.01 -14.03
N ASN A 242 12.84 9.09 -13.95
CA ASN A 242 13.83 9.10 -12.87
C ASN A 242 14.64 10.42 -12.81
N HIS A 243 14.73 11.14 -13.93
CA HIS A 243 15.35 12.48 -13.99
C HIS A 243 14.49 13.56 -13.31
N MET A 244 13.19 13.30 -13.10
CA MET A 244 12.25 14.20 -12.45
C MET A 244 12.22 13.90 -10.96
N ARG A 245 13.01 14.66 -10.19
CA ARG A 245 13.22 14.45 -8.76
C ARG A 245 11.91 14.31 -7.95
N GLU A 246 10.86 15.07 -8.28
CA GLU A 246 9.58 14.93 -7.57
C GLU A 246 8.89 13.60 -7.85
N LEU A 247 8.89 13.17 -9.11
CA LEU A 247 8.17 11.96 -9.53
C LEU A 247 8.90 10.69 -9.11
N THR A 248 10.24 10.67 -9.20
CA THR A 248 11.07 9.58 -8.67
C THR A 248 10.81 9.40 -7.19
N ARG A 249 10.74 10.51 -6.42
CA ARG A 249 10.41 10.44 -5.00
C ARG A 249 9.02 9.83 -4.76
N LEU A 250 8.00 10.23 -5.51
CA LEU A 250 6.66 9.64 -5.38
C LEU A 250 6.65 8.13 -5.68
N LEU A 251 7.41 7.69 -6.68
CA LEU A 251 7.53 6.28 -7.05
C LEU A 251 8.31 5.48 -5.99
N GLU A 252 9.41 6.04 -5.47
CA GLU A 252 10.19 5.44 -4.37
C GLU A 252 9.36 5.30 -3.10
N MET A 253 8.61 6.35 -2.74
CA MET A 253 7.70 6.35 -1.58
C MET A 253 6.61 5.29 -1.75
N THR A 254 6.00 5.21 -2.94
CA THR A 254 5.00 4.19 -3.27
C THR A 254 5.60 2.79 -3.23
N GLY A 255 6.80 2.60 -3.79
CA GLY A 255 7.54 1.34 -3.79
C GLY A 255 7.90 0.86 -2.38
N SER A 256 8.25 1.79 -1.49
CA SER A 256 8.55 1.48 -0.08
C SER A 256 7.34 0.91 0.66
N CYS A 257 6.13 1.40 0.33
CA CYS A 257 4.88 0.95 0.92
C CYS A 257 4.28 -0.27 0.21
N ALA A 258 4.68 -0.53 -1.05
CA ALA A 258 4.11 -1.57 -1.90
C ALA A 258 4.17 -2.96 -1.25
N ARG A 259 5.26 -3.27 -0.54
CA ARG A 259 5.37 -4.55 0.17
C ARG A 259 4.37 -4.67 1.31
N THR A 260 4.24 -3.63 2.13
CA THR A 260 3.30 -3.64 3.25
C THR A 260 1.85 -3.71 2.75
N LEU A 261 1.52 -2.92 1.72
CA LEU A 261 0.25 -2.97 1.02
C LEU A 261 -0.04 -4.37 0.47
N PHE A 262 0.94 -5.00 -0.18
CA PHE A 262 0.79 -6.34 -0.73
C PHE A 262 0.41 -7.38 0.34
N TRP A 263 1.10 -7.38 1.48
CA TRP A 263 0.75 -8.28 2.59
C TRP A 263 -0.60 -7.94 3.22
N ALA A 264 -0.95 -6.66 3.32
CA ALA A 264 -2.27 -6.24 3.80
C ALA A 264 -3.40 -6.70 2.87
N PHE A 265 -3.21 -6.60 1.55
CA PHE A 265 -4.17 -7.12 0.56
C PHE A 265 -4.29 -8.65 0.60
N ILE A 266 -3.19 -9.38 0.85
CA ILE A 266 -3.25 -10.83 1.06
C ILE A 266 -4.07 -11.16 2.31
N LEU A 267 -3.83 -10.48 3.43
CA LEU A 267 -4.58 -10.66 4.66
C LEU A 267 -6.07 -10.36 4.44
N MET A 268 -6.38 -9.27 3.74
CA MET A 268 -7.74 -8.91 3.33
C MET A 268 -8.38 -10.02 2.50
N GLY A 269 -7.70 -10.50 1.47
CA GLY A 269 -8.18 -11.58 0.61
C GLY A 269 -8.45 -12.86 1.39
N PHE A 270 -7.60 -13.19 2.35
CA PHE A 270 -7.78 -14.36 3.23
C PHE A 270 -9.03 -14.23 4.11
N VAL A 271 -9.20 -13.09 4.80
CA VAL A 271 -10.37 -12.85 5.66
C VAL A 271 -11.66 -12.82 4.83
N MET A 272 -11.65 -12.11 3.70
CA MET A 272 -12.79 -12.05 2.79
C MET A 272 -13.15 -13.44 2.24
N THR A 273 -12.16 -14.23 1.84
CA THR A 273 -12.39 -15.61 1.34
C THR A 273 -12.94 -16.51 2.44
N SER A 274 -12.53 -16.33 3.69
CA SER A 274 -13.08 -17.07 4.83
C SER A 274 -14.58 -16.81 4.99
N TRP A 275 -14.99 -15.54 4.91
CA TRP A 275 -16.42 -15.19 4.90
C TRP A 275 -17.14 -15.65 3.65
N ALA A 276 -16.49 -15.62 2.49
CA ALA A 276 -17.06 -16.13 1.23
C ALA A 276 -17.37 -17.63 1.32
N ILE A 277 -16.46 -18.43 1.87
CA ILE A 277 -16.69 -19.87 2.09
C ILE A 277 -17.89 -20.07 3.02
N LEU A 278 -17.93 -19.35 4.16
CA LEU A 278 -19.08 -19.43 5.07
C LEU A 278 -20.38 -19.03 4.38
N ALA A 279 -20.38 -17.99 3.55
CA ALA A 279 -21.56 -17.55 2.82
C ALA A 279 -22.01 -18.57 1.76
N VAL A 280 -21.08 -19.24 1.07
CA VAL A 280 -21.43 -20.31 0.13
C VAL A 280 -22.04 -21.50 0.86
N GLU A 281 -21.51 -21.90 2.01
CA GLU A 281 -22.05 -23.04 2.76
C GLU A 281 -23.41 -22.71 3.41
N VAL A 282 -23.60 -21.47 3.87
CA VAL A 282 -24.72 -21.10 4.72
C VAL A 282 -25.80 -20.27 4.02
N ILE A 283 -25.41 -19.26 3.24
CA ILE A 283 -26.33 -18.31 2.60
C ILE A 283 -26.82 -18.84 1.26
N ARG A 284 -25.97 -19.52 0.48
CA ARG A 284 -26.33 -20.04 -0.85
C ARG A 284 -27.64 -20.84 -0.87
N PRO A 285 -27.92 -21.78 0.06
CA PRO A 285 -29.19 -22.51 0.04
C PRO A 285 -30.41 -21.59 0.15
N SER A 286 -30.30 -20.52 0.94
CA SER A 286 -31.37 -19.54 1.11
C SER A 286 -31.57 -18.71 -0.16
N VAL A 287 -30.49 -18.35 -0.86
CA VAL A 287 -30.55 -17.62 -2.13
C VAL A 287 -31.21 -18.46 -3.22
N VAL A 288 -30.82 -19.73 -3.35
CA VAL A 288 -31.44 -20.66 -4.32
C VAL A 288 -32.94 -20.82 -4.02
N GLU A 289 -33.30 -21.02 -2.75
CA GLU A 289 -34.70 -21.17 -2.34
C GLU A 289 -35.54 -19.91 -2.66
N LEU A 290 -34.98 -18.71 -2.42
CA LEU A 290 -35.64 -17.44 -2.74
C LEU A 290 -35.81 -17.23 -4.25
N THR A 291 -34.79 -17.55 -5.03
CA THR A 291 -34.88 -17.48 -6.50
C THR A 291 -35.91 -18.45 -7.05
N ASP A 292 -35.87 -19.72 -6.62
CA ASP A 292 -36.72 -20.76 -7.21
C ASP A 292 -38.17 -20.70 -6.69
N SER A 293 -38.38 -20.33 -5.41
CA SER A 293 -39.71 -20.37 -4.78
C SER A 293 -40.46 -19.05 -4.84
N ARG A 294 -39.76 -17.91 -4.72
CA ARG A 294 -40.37 -16.58 -4.68
C ARG A 294 -40.13 -15.76 -5.95
N GLY A 295 -39.31 -16.25 -6.87
CA GLY A 295 -38.95 -15.51 -8.08
C GLY A 295 -38.12 -14.26 -7.78
N GLU A 296 -37.45 -14.21 -6.61
CA GLU A 296 -36.59 -13.08 -6.26
C GLU A 296 -35.44 -12.96 -7.25
N TRP A 297 -35.08 -11.72 -7.58
CA TRP A 297 -34.02 -11.36 -8.53
C TRP A 297 -34.26 -11.80 -9.99
N ALA A 298 -35.52 -11.94 -10.43
CA ALA A 298 -35.86 -12.28 -11.82
C ALA A 298 -35.16 -11.36 -12.87
N ASP A 299 -35.01 -10.06 -12.55
CA ASP A 299 -34.36 -9.07 -13.43
C ASP A 299 -32.87 -8.87 -13.11
N CYS A 300 -32.30 -9.57 -12.11
CA CYS A 300 -30.92 -9.42 -11.69
C CYS A 300 -30.15 -10.74 -11.72
N GLU A 301 -29.59 -11.06 -12.87
CA GLU A 301 -28.77 -12.26 -13.08
C GLU A 301 -27.52 -12.30 -12.17
N ARG A 302 -26.91 -11.14 -11.88
CA ARG A 302 -25.77 -11.05 -10.96
C ARG A 302 -26.17 -11.41 -9.53
N CYS A 303 -27.35 -10.95 -9.09
CA CYS A 303 -27.85 -11.17 -7.74
C CYS A 303 -28.12 -12.66 -7.49
N ARG A 304 -28.70 -13.33 -8.48
CA ARG A 304 -28.93 -14.79 -8.45
C ARG A 304 -27.64 -15.58 -8.27
N ARG A 305 -26.56 -15.19 -8.97
CA ARG A 305 -25.25 -15.87 -8.94
C ARG A 305 -24.35 -15.48 -7.77
N SER A 306 -24.82 -14.63 -6.84
CA SER A 306 -23.98 -13.98 -5.82
C SER A 306 -23.16 -14.93 -4.95
N PHE A 307 -23.68 -16.13 -4.65
CA PHE A 307 -23.04 -17.11 -3.77
C PHE A 307 -22.93 -18.51 -4.40
N ASP A 308 -22.92 -18.59 -5.74
CA ASP A 308 -22.86 -19.89 -6.44
C ASP A 308 -21.51 -20.59 -6.32
N SER A 309 -20.43 -19.82 -6.19
CA SER A 309 -19.08 -20.31 -5.94
C SER A 309 -18.35 -19.38 -4.99
N VAL A 310 -17.23 -19.83 -4.42
CA VAL A 310 -16.38 -19.00 -3.56
C VAL A 310 -15.87 -17.76 -4.29
N PHE A 311 -15.58 -17.86 -5.60
CA PHE A 311 -15.18 -16.71 -6.40
C PHE A 311 -16.32 -15.69 -6.55
N GLU A 312 -17.53 -16.16 -6.85
CA GLU A 312 -18.70 -15.29 -6.96
C GLU A 312 -19.06 -14.63 -5.63
N ALA A 313 -18.97 -15.39 -4.53
CA ALA A 313 -19.15 -14.88 -3.18
C ALA A 313 -18.09 -13.83 -2.81
N ASN A 314 -16.82 -14.07 -3.14
CA ASN A 314 -15.76 -13.08 -2.98
C ASN A 314 -16.03 -11.81 -3.79
N LEU A 315 -16.49 -11.94 -5.04
CA LEU A 315 -16.86 -10.80 -5.87
C LEU A 315 -18.05 -10.03 -5.28
N THR A 316 -19.04 -10.74 -4.72
CA THR A 316 -20.21 -10.14 -4.05
C THR A 316 -19.78 -9.40 -2.78
N LEU A 317 -18.94 -9.99 -1.93
CA LEU A 317 -18.41 -9.33 -0.74
C LEU A 317 -17.54 -8.12 -1.11
N PHE A 318 -16.71 -8.22 -2.14
CA PHE A 318 -15.93 -7.09 -2.64
C PHE A 318 -16.83 -5.95 -3.13
N GLN A 319 -17.82 -6.25 -3.97
CA GLN A 319 -18.77 -5.27 -4.50
C GLN A 319 -19.56 -4.59 -3.38
N THR A 320 -20.13 -5.37 -2.47
CA THR A 320 -21.03 -4.86 -1.44
C THR A 320 -20.30 -4.17 -0.28
N ILE A 321 -19.12 -4.66 0.11
CA ILE A 321 -18.39 -4.16 1.29
C ILE A 321 -17.29 -3.17 0.89
N VAL A 322 -16.44 -3.51 -0.09
CA VAL A 322 -15.29 -2.68 -0.46
C VAL A 322 -15.70 -1.55 -1.40
N SER A 323 -16.50 -1.85 -2.43
CA SER A 323 -17.03 -0.81 -3.34
C SER A 323 -18.26 -0.09 -2.77
N GLY A 324 -18.90 -0.64 -1.73
CA GLY A 324 -20.09 -0.06 -1.12
C GLY A 324 -21.31 -0.04 -2.03
N ASP A 325 -21.36 -0.95 -3.01
CA ASP A 325 -22.40 -0.98 -4.03
C ASP A 325 -23.52 -1.97 -3.66
N SER A 326 -24.77 -1.47 -3.71
CA SER A 326 -25.98 -2.29 -3.74
C SER A 326 -26.07 -3.37 -2.65
N TRP A 327 -25.54 -3.10 -1.44
CA TRP A 327 -25.52 -4.06 -0.32
C TRP A 327 -26.91 -4.67 -0.05
N GLY A 328 -27.95 -3.83 -0.05
CA GLY A 328 -29.31 -4.26 0.22
C GLY A 328 -29.96 -5.12 -0.87
N ALA A 329 -29.40 -5.14 -2.09
CA ALA A 329 -29.98 -5.88 -3.20
C ALA A 329 -30.01 -7.40 -2.94
N VAL A 330 -28.98 -7.93 -2.26
CA VAL A 330 -28.89 -9.37 -1.93
C VAL A 330 -29.04 -9.60 -0.43
N ALA A 331 -28.50 -8.71 0.41
CA ALA A 331 -28.52 -8.94 1.85
C ALA A 331 -29.93 -8.85 2.46
N LEU A 332 -30.74 -7.85 2.07
CA LEU A 332 -32.05 -7.63 2.70
C LEU A 332 -33.03 -8.79 2.43
N PRO A 333 -33.26 -9.27 1.19
CA PRO A 333 -34.19 -10.38 0.96
C PRO A 333 -33.79 -11.66 1.69
N VAL A 334 -32.48 -11.93 1.79
CA VAL A 334 -31.95 -13.09 2.51
C VAL A 334 -32.15 -12.95 4.02
N ILE A 335 -31.90 -11.77 4.58
CA ILE A 335 -32.11 -11.49 6.01
C ILE A 335 -33.59 -11.55 6.36
N GLU A 336 -34.47 -10.97 5.54
CA GLU A 336 -35.92 -11.02 5.76
C GLU A 336 -36.46 -12.46 5.68
N PHE A 337 -35.87 -13.30 4.83
CA PHE A 337 -36.22 -14.71 4.74
C PHE A 337 -35.71 -15.52 5.94
N ARG A 338 -34.44 -15.32 6.33
CA ARG A 338 -33.81 -15.99 7.48
C ARG A 338 -33.03 -14.96 8.33
N PRO A 339 -33.65 -14.37 9.37
CA PRO A 339 -33.08 -13.25 10.13
C PRO A 339 -31.71 -13.49 10.75
N TRP A 340 -31.39 -14.73 11.11
CA TRP A 340 -30.09 -15.08 11.69
C TRP A 340 -28.91 -14.89 10.71
N THR A 341 -29.16 -14.90 9.40
CA THR A 341 -28.13 -14.63 8.38
C THR A 341 -27.60 -13.21 8.44
N ALA A 342 -28.32 -12.28 9.11
CA ALA A 342 -27.84 -10.94 9.41
C ALA A 342 -26.51 -10.96 10.17
N ALA A 343 -26.29 -11.97 11.02
CA ALA A 343 -25.03 -12.11 11.74
C ALA A 343 -23.83 -12.31 10.80
N ILE A 344 -24.03 -12.99 9.66
CA ILE A 344 -22.98 -13.23 8.66
C ILE A 344 -22.73 -11.98 7.82
N PHE A 345 -23.78 -11.31 7.35
CA PHE A 345 -23.64 -10.06 6.59
C PHE A 345 -23.06 -8.93 7.44
N MET A 346 -23.57 -8.75 8.67
CA MET A 346 -23.05 -7.72 9.58
C MET A 346 -21.67 -8.10 10.12
N GLY A 347 -21.42 -9.37 10.44
CA GLY A 347 -20.11 -9.84 10.91
C GLY A 347 -19.01 -9.70 9.87
N SER A 348 -19.30 -10.05 8.61
CA SER A 348 -18.37 -9.85 7.50
C SER A 348 -18.12 -8.36 7.23
N LEU A 349 -19.15 -7.52 7.24
CA LEU A 349 -18.99 -6.07 7.12
C LEU A 349 -18.14 -5.50 8.27
N LEU A 350 -18.44 -5.88 9.51
CA LEU A 350 -17.72 -5.38 10.68
C LEU A 350 -16.23 -5.75 10.64
N THR A 351 -15.93 -7.02 10.35
CA THR A 351 -14.56 -7.51 10.30
C THR A 351 -13.78 -6.98 9.10
N ILE A 352 -14.37 -6.89 7.91
CA ILE A 352 -13.69 -6.41 6.71
C ILE A 352 -13.48 -4.89 6.74
N VAL A 353 -14.52 -4.11 7.08
CA VAL A 353 -14.44 -2.64 7.10
C VAL A 353 -13.70 -2.15 8.35
N PHE A 354 -14.26 -2.44 9.52
CA PHE A 354 -13.70 -1.89 10.76
C PHE A 354 -12.47 -2.64 11.25
N GLY A 355 -12.35 -3.93 10.94
CA GLY A 355 -11.16 -4.72 11.22
C GLY A 355 -10.06 -4.45 10.20
N VAL A 356 -10.17 -5.05 9.01
CA VAL A 356 -9.02 -5.15 8.09
C VAL A 356 -8.80 -3.88 7.27
N LEU A 357 -9.84 -3.23 6.74
CA LEU A 357 -9.68 -2.04 5.87
C LEU A 357 -9.14 -0.85 6.67
N ASN A 358 -9.72 -0.60 7.84
CA ASN A 358 -9.24 0.46 8.74
C ASN A 358 -7.83 0.18 9.27
N LEU A 359 -7.53 -1.06 9.67
CA LEU A 359 -6.18 -1.45 10.05
C LEU A 359 -5.18 -1.27 8.90
N THR A 360 -5.54 -1.69 7.69
CA THR A 360 -4.70 -1.53 6.51
C THR A 360 -4.42 -0.05 6.24
N THR A 361 -5.45 0.79 6.34
CA THR A 361 -5.30 2.24 6.17
C THR A 361 -4.36 2.82 7.24
N ALA A 362 -4.51 2.41 8.51
CA ALA A 362 -3.61 2.84 9.58
C ALA A 362 -2.16 2.43 9.32
N VAL A 363 -1.91 1.16 8.97
CA VAL A 363 -0.57 0.66 8.62
C VAL A 363 0.02 1.42 7.43
N VAL A 364 -0.79 1.74 6.43
CA VAL A 364 -0.34 2.50 5.26
C VAL A 364 0.04 3.93 5.64
N VAL A 365 -0.78 4.59 6.47
CA VAL A 365 -0.47 5.92 7.00
C VAL A 365 0.84 5.90 7.81
N ASP A 366 1.04 4.89 8.66
CA ASP A 366 2.28 4.73 9.44
C ASP A 366 3.48 4.52 8.52
N THR A 367 3.36 3.71 7.47
CA THR A 367 4.45 3.51 6.50
C THR A 367 4.80 4.79 5.75
N PHE A 368 3.80 5.62 5.40
CA PHE A 368 4.04 6.92 4.78
C PHE A 368 4.68 7.90 5.76
N ALA A 369 4.28 7.89 7.03
CA ALA A 369 4.88 8.71 8.06
C ALA A 369 6.34 8.33 8.31
N GLU A 370 6.65 7.03 8.41
CA GLU A 370 8.02 6.51 8.53
C GLU A 370 8.88 6.89 7.32
N ALA A 371 8.35 6.74 6.10
CA ALA A 371 9.07 7.09 4.88
C ALA A 371 9.36 8.60 4.82
N ARG A 372 8.39 9.44 5.20
CA ARG A 372 8.58 10.90 5.28
C ARG A 372 9.61 11.29 6.35
N ALA A 373 9.61 10.62 7.50
CA ALA A 373 10.59 10.88 8.56
C ALA A 373 12.02 10.58 8.09
N LYS A 374 12.22 9.47 7.37
CA LYS A 374 13.52 9.13 6.77
C LYS A 374 13.98 10.17 5.75
N ASP A 375 13.08 10.68 4.92
CA ASP A 375 13.39 11.73 3.95
C ASP A 375 13.85 13.04 4.61
N ILE A 376 13.23 13.44 5.73
CA ILE A 376 13.62 14.63 6.48
C ILE A 376 15.02 14.45 7.09
N LEU A 377 15.29 13.29 7.71
CA LEU A 377 16.60 12.99 8.29
C LEU A 377 17.70 12.96 7.23
N ARG A 378 17.42 12.39 6.06
CA ARG A 378 18.38 12.34 4.94
C ARG A 378 18.78 13.75 4.48
N ARG A 379 17.80 14.65 4.33
CA ARG A 379 18.08 16.06 3.99
C ARG A 379 18.85 16.80 5.08
N GLY A 380 18.58 16.50 6.35
CA GLY A 380 19.34 17.05 7.48
C GLY A 380 20.83 16.70 7.38
N ASN A 381 21.12 15.41 7.18
CA ASN A 381 22.49 14.93 7.05
C ASN A 381 23.21 15.48 5.81
N GLU A 382 22.49 15.66 4.69
CA GLU A 382 23.04 16.30 3.49
C GLU A 382 23.49 17.74 3.78
N MET A 383 22.67 18.53 4.49
CA MET A 383 23.03 19.90 4.89
C MET A 383 24.23 19.93 5.86
N GLU A 384 24.29 19.03 6.85
CA GLU A 384 25.43 18.94 7.78
C GLU A 384 26.74 18.53 7.06
N SER A 385 26.64 17.75 5.98
CA SER A 385 27.79 17.35 5.18
C SER A 385 28.30 18.45 4.25
N GLU A 386 27.44 19.39 3.84
CA GLU A 386 27.83 20.56 3.04
C GLU A 386 28.50 21.67 3.90
N GLU A 387 28.27 21.66 5.22
CA GLU A 387 28.87 22.63 6.16
C GLU A 387 30.29 22.24 6.65
N ARG A 388 30.75 21.00 6.42
CA ARG A 388 32.11 20.53 6.78
C ARG A 388 33.06 20.57 5.60
#